data_AF-A0A1B9PG71-F1
#
_entry.id   AF-A0A1B9PG71-F1
#
_cell.length_a   1.000
_cell.length_b   1.000
_cell.length_c   1.000
_cell.angle_alpha   90.00
_cell.angle_beta   90.00
_cell.angle_gamma   90.00
#
_symmetry.space_group_name_H-M   'P 1'
#
loop_
_entity.id
_entity.type
_entity.pdbx_description
1 polymer ?
#
loop_
_entity_poly.entity_id
_entity_poly.type
_entity_poly.pdbx_seq_one_letter_code
_entity_poly.pdbx_strand_id
1 'polypeptide(L)'
;MDTTVSEINSVSNLSNINIFPVKSISGISVSAAKVEKQGLQCDRRFMVATLDGKMITARTHPNMVKIKAIIEPDGLILCYPGLLDLHLIFNDFDMKKVTTTVWSDSFSAYSTTQEANQWFSAILGLQTQLLYSGEQSNRVREKIQTNVSFADGYPLLVISEASLAELNKRSTGHQTMAQFRTNLVVSGTEAFIEDSWKRIRIGEVEFEIVKPCQRCILTTVNPNTAQYHPNKEPLKTFSTFRADDSGNVYFGQNLIAKNEGTINVGDVIEVLETKEKEFYVDSSKNTDTSETTDHKTTPQRAAVSEEITISLNGNLFTGNTVEPLLQQAEAAGLNINNSCRAGLCGACRVTLESGDVEQEDSPALNQQLRDAGMILACCSVPKTDIEVVD
;
A
#
# COMPACT_ATOMS: atom_id res chain seq x y z
N MET A 1 38.63 -39.26 -0.76
CA MET A 1 38.57 -38.42 0.45
C MET A 1 37.68 -37.25 0.11
N ASP A 2 36.40 -37.44 0.38
CA ASP A 2 35.34 -36.47 0.18
C ASP A 2 35.66 -35.17 0.93
N THR A 3 35.63 -34.06 0.21
CA THR A 3 35.53 -32.74 0.82
C THR A 3 34.07 -32.35 0.69
N THR A 4 33.28 -32.74 1.68
CA THR A 4 31.93 -32.22 1.87
C THR A 4 32.03 -30.72 2.06
N VAL A 5 31.53 -29.98 1.07
CA VAL A 5 31.14 -28.59 1.22
C VAL A 5 30.03 -28.58 2.25
N SER A 6 30.40 -28.44 3.53
CA SER A 6 29.47 -28.23 4.62
C SER A 6 28.69 -26.96 4.34
N GLU A 7 27.38 -27.11 4.24
CA GLU A 7 26.36 -26.06 4.23
C GLU A 7 26.77 -24.93 5.19
N ILE A 8 27.05 -23.76 4.63
CA ILE A 8 27.01 -22.52 5.41
C ILE A 8 25.52 -22.37 5.74
N ASN A 9 25.12 -22.78 6.94
CA ASN A 9 23.86 -22.37 7.55
C ASN A 9 23.89 -20.84 7.56
N SER A 10 23.32 -20.19 6.54
CA SER A 10 23.22 -18.74 6.48
C SER A 10 22.33 -18.31 7.63
N VAL A 11 22.93 -17.75 8.67
CA VAL A 11 22.16 -17.22 9.80
C VAL A 11 21.26 -16.12 9.28
N SER A 12 19.94 -16.29 9.43
CA SER A 12 18.97 -15.29 9.03
C SER A 12 19.20 -14.00 9.80
N ASN A 13 19.30 -12.87 9.10
CA ASN A 13 19.63 -11.58 9.70
C ASN A 13 18.83 -10.44 9.06
N LEU A 14 18.73 -9.33 9.78
CA LEU A 14 18.11 -8.10 9.32
C LEU A 14 19.03 -7.41 8.31
N SER A 15 18.71 -7.47 7.01
CA SER A 15 19.56 -6.89 5.97
C SER A 15 19.28 -5.41 5.69
N ASN A 16 18.04 -4.95 5.88
CA ASN A 16 17.71 -3.53 5.77
C ASN A 16 16.64 -3.11 6.79
N ILE A 17 16.76 -1.86 7.23
CA ILE A 17 15.73 -1.15 7.97
C ILE A 17 15.31 0.06 7.14
N ASN A 18 14.02 0.22 6.89
CA ASN A 18 13.47 1.36 6.17
C ASN A 18 12.43 2.12 7.00
N ILE A 19 12.56 3.44 6.98
CA ILE A 19 11.64 4.40 7.62
C ILE A 19 10.98 5.24 6.53
N PHE A 20 9.69 5.51 6.67
CA PHE A 20 8.93 6.34 5.74
C PHE A 20 8.29 7.49 6.52
N PRO A 21 8.99 8.63 6.70
CA PRO A 21 8.56 9.66 7.64
C PRO A 21 7.18 10.23 7.40
N VAL A 22 6.83 10.41 6.12
CA VAL A 22 5.51 10.83 5.67
C VAL A 22 4.79 9.64 5.02
N LYS A 23 3.50 9.49 5.29
CA LYS A 23 2.66 8.51 4.59
C LYS A 23 2.80 8.71 3.08
N SER A 24 3.01 7.61 2.36
CA SER A 24 3.10 7.55 0.89
C SER A 24 4.33 8.14 0.20
N ILE A 25 5.31 8.73 0.90
CA ILE A 25 6.58 9.18 0.28
C ILE A 25 7.61 8.05 0.18
N SER A 26 8.77 8.30 -0.44
CA SER A 26 9.88 7.34 -0.51
C SER A 26 10.42 6.94 0.88
N GLY A 27 11.00 5.75 0.96
CA GLY A 27 11.63 5.27 2.19
C GLY A 27 13.09 5.70 2.30
N ILE A 28 13.57 5.81 3.54
CA ILE A 28 14.97 6.03 3.90
C ILE A 28 15.49 4.73 4.49
N SER A 29 16.61 4.23 3.97
CA SER A 29 17.32 3.10 4.57
C SER A 29 18.27 3.59 5.66
N VAL A 30 18.23 2.94 6.83
CA VAL A 30 19.07 3.27 7.99
C VAL A 30 19.80 2.03 8.48
N SER A 31 20.95 2.22 9.13
CA SER A 31 21.74 1.12 9.72
C SER A 31 21.22 0.68 11.09
N ALA A 32 20.49 1.55 11.79
CA ALA A 32 19.90 1.29 13.09
C ALA A 32 18.61 2.08 13.24
N ALA A 33 17.66 1.56 14.02
CA ALA A 33 16.43 2.26 14.34
C ALA A 33 15.96 1.96 15.76
N LYS A 34 15.41 2.98 16.42
CA LYS A 34 14.67 2.82 17.66
C LYS A 34 13.28 2.27 17.33
N VAL A 35 12.92 1.16 17.98
CA VAL A 35 11.58 0.57 17.95
C VAL A 35 10.80 1.08 19.16
N GLU A 36 9.65 1.68 18.88
CA GLU A 36 8.63 2.08 19.84
C GLU A 36 7.43 1.12 19.72
N LYS A 37 6.51 1.14 20.71
CA LYS A 37 5.26 0.36 20.59
C LYS A 37 4.46 0.70 19.32
N GLN A 38 4.54 1.94 18.84
CA GLN A 38 3.85 2.42 17.64
C GLN A 38 4.62 2.22 16.32
N GLY A 39 5.73 1.50 16.33
CA GLY A 39 6.55 1.19 15.15
C GLY A 39 7.98 1.71 15.26
N LEU A 40 8.66 1.87 14.13
CA LEU A 40 9.97 2.53 14.13
C LEU A 40 9.77 4.02 14.46
N GLN A 41 10.71 4.59 15.21
CA GLN A 41 10.78 6.02 15.41
C GLN A 41 10.78 6.75 14.06
N CYS A 42 10.08 7.89 14.00
CA CYS A 42 9.86 8.68 12.79
C CYS A 42 9.01 8.01 11.70
N ASP A 43 8.59 6.74 11.81
CA ASP A 43 7.87 6.06 10.73
C ASP A 43 6.38 6.45 10.64
N ARG A 44 6.01 7.02 9.48
CA ARG A 44 4.69 7.56 9.15
C ARG A 44 4.13 8.48 10.24
N ARG A 45 5.00 9.31 10.84
CA ARG A 45 4.60 10.35 11.82
C ARG A 45 3.89 11.52 11.16
N PHE A 46 3.98 11.63 9.85
CA PHE A 46 3.28 12.65 9.07
C PHE A 46 2.36 12.06 8.02
N MET A 47 1.32 12.81 7.66
CA MET A 47 0.41 12.47 6.57
C MET A 47 -0.09 13.74 5.89
N VAL A 48 -0.10 13.71 4.56
CA VAL A 48 -0.76 14.74 3.77
C VAL A 48 -2.26 14.44 3.74
N ALA A 49 -3.08 15.44 4.00
CA ALA A 49 -4.52 15.33 4.01
C ALA A 49 -5.17 16.47 3.22
N THR A 50 -6.40 16.25 2.78
CA THR A 50 -7.31 17.30 2.34
C THR A 50 -7.69 18.20 3.52
N LEU A 51 -8.32 19.35 3.25
CA LEU A 51 -8.72 20.30 4.31
C LEU A 51 -9.76 19.74 5.30
N ASP A 52 -10.57 18.76 4.87
CA ASP A 52 -11.51 18.01 5.73
C ASP A 52 -10.84 16.83 6.47
N GLY A 53 -9.52 16.69 6.38
CA GLY A 53 -8.74 15.72 7.15
C GLY A 53 -8.69 14.31 6.57
N LYS A 54 -9.13 14.09 5.32
CA LYS A 54 -9.01 12.79 4.64
C LYS A 54 -7.60 12.59 4.11
N MET A 55 -7.07 11.38 4.27
CA MET A 55 -5.72 11.05 3.80
C MET A 55 -5.58 11.21 2.27
N ILE A 56 -4.47 11.82 1.86
CA ILE A 56 -3.99 11.80 0.47
C ILE A 56 -2.85 10.78 0.40
N THR A 57 -2.91 9.89 -0.59
CA THR A 57 -1.94 8.80 -0.70
C THR A 57 -1.40 8.70 -2.11
N ALA A 58 -0.27 8.01 -2.26
CA ALA A 58 0.33 7.73 -3.56
C ALA A 58 -0.53 6.81 -4.46
N ARG A 59 -1.66 6.29 -3.96
CA ARG A 59 -2.68 5.60 -4.77
C ARG A 59 -3.48 6.56 -5.64
N THR A 60 -3.67 7.80 -5.18
CA THR A 60 -4.36 8.83 -5.95
C THR A 60 -3.37 9.85 -6.51
N HIS A 61 -2.25 10.07 -5.82
CA HIS A 61 -1.24 11.05 -6.22
C HIS A 61 0.17 10.43 -6.22
N PRO A 62 0.52 9.63 -7.23
CA PRO A 62 1.73 8.82 -7.20
C PRO A 62 3.01 9.66 -7.17
N ASN A 63 2.99 10.94 -7.60
CA ASN A 63 4.16 11.84 -7.50
C ASN A 63 4.71 11.98 -6.07
N MET A 64 3.91 11.70 -5.04
CA MET A 64 4.38 11.65 -3.65
C MET A 64 5.57 10.69 -3.46
N VAL A 65 5.67 9.60 -4.24
CA VAL A 65 6.77 8.64 -4.09
C VAL A 65 8.13 9.23 -4.47
N LYS A 66 8.16 10.35 -5.20
CA LYS A 66 9.40 11.05 -5.57
C LYS A 66 9.90 11.99 -4.48
N ILE A 67 9.09 12.25 -3.45
CA ILE A 67 9.48 13.04 -2.29
C ILE A 67 10.47 12.23 -1.46
N LYS A 68 11.65 12.78 -1.25
CA LYS A 68 12.69 12.23 -0.39
C LYS A 68 12.68 12.95 0.95
N ALA A 69 13.10 12.26 1.99
CA ALA A 69 13.19 12.82 3.33
C ALA A 69 14.60 12.60 3.88
N ILE A 70 15.03 13.54 4.71
CA ILE A 70 16.19 13.44 5.59
C ILE A 70 15.66 13.65 7.00
N ILE A 71 16.05 12.77 7.93
CA ILE A 71 15.66 12.87 9.34
C ILE A 71 16.70 13.71 10.08
N GLU A 72 16.25 14.73 10.80
CA GLU A 72 17.07 15.57 11.66
C GLU A 72 16.63 15.40 13.13
N PRO A 73 17.49 15.74 14.12
CA PRO A 73 17.14 15.58 15.53
C PRO A 73 15.90 16.35 15.97
N ASP A 74 15.62 17.49 15.35
CA ASP A 74 14.54 18.41 15.64
C ASP A 74 13.52 18.55 14.50
N GLY A 75 13.61 17.68 13.48
CA GLY A 75 12.80 17.88 12.28
C GLY A 75 13.00 16.90 11.14
N LEU A 76 12.54 17.33 9.96
CA LEU A 76 12.73 16.66 8.68
C LEU A 76 13.08 17.68 7.59
N ILE A 77 13.92 17.29 6.64
CA ILE A 77 14.04 17.99 5.35
C ILE A 77 13.34 17.16 4.29
N LEU A 78 12.42 17.76 3.54
CA LEU A 78 11.74 17.13 2.42
C LEU A 78 12.21 17.73 1.10
N CYS A 79 12.64 16.86 0.19
CA CYS A 79 13.17 17.24 -1.12
C CYS A 79 12.24 16.72 -2.23
N TYR A 80 11.98 17.56 -3.24
CA TYR A 80 11.26 17.18 -4.46
C TYR A 80 11.89 17.84 -5.68
N PRO A 81 12.06 17.13 -6.82
CA PRO A 81 12.70 17.70 -8.00
C PRO A 81 12.03 18.99 -8.49
N GLY A 82 12.80 20.07 -8.58
CA GLY A 82 12.34 21.37 -9.08
C GLY A 82 11.68 22.28 -8.04
N LEU A 83 11.62 21.86 -6.77
CA LEU A 83 11.21 22.71 -5.66
C LEU A 83 12.39 22.99 -4.73
N LEU A 84 12.30 24.09 -3.98
CA LEU A 84 13.17 24.31 -2.83
C LEU A 84 12.87 23.26 -1.75
N ASP A 85 13.91 22.87 -1.03
CA ASP A 85 13.77 21.91 0.06
C ASP A 85 12.92 22.52 1.18
N LEU A 86 11.99 21.73 1.70
CA LEU A 86 11.11 22.11 2.80
C LEU A 86 11.73 21.63 4.11
N HIS A 87 12.00 22.58 5.01
CA HIS A 87 12.46 22.29 6.36
C HIS A 87 11.27 22.26 7.32
N LEU A 88 11.12 21.16 8.05
CA LEU A 88 10.08 20.96 9.04
C LEU A 88 10.73 20.87 10.42
N ILE A 89 10.63 21.93 11.21
CA ILE A 89 11.15 21.97 12.59
C ILE A 89 9.98 21.72 13.54
N PHE A 90 10.07 20.72 14.42
CA PHE A 90 8.96 20.31 15.29
C PHE A 90 8.41 21.46 16.16
N ASN A 91 9.30 22.33 16.64
CA ASN A 91 8.94 23.47 17.49
C ASN A 91 8.19 24.59 16.76
N ASP A 92 8.24 24.61 15.43
CA ASP A 92 7.56 25.62 14.61
C ASP A 92 6.12 25.23 14.26
N PHE A 93 5.69 24.02 14.64
CA PHE A 93 4.37 23.53 14.29
C PHE A 93 3.28 24.26 15.08
N ASP A 94 2.17 24.58 14.39
CA ASP A 94 0.99 25.21 15.00
C ASP A 94 0.38 24.35 16.13
N MET A 95 0.57 23.03 16.07
CA MET A 95 0.07 22.06 17.05
C MET A 95 -1.44 22.16 17.34
N LYS A 96 -2.23 22.67 16.40
CA LYS A 96 -3.69 22.71 16.51
C LYS A 96 -4.24 21.32 16.23
N LYS A 97 -5.17 20.87 17.07
CA LYS A 97 -5.85 19.58 16.88
C LYS A 97 -6.71 19.62 15.62
N VAL A 98 -6.49 18.65 14.74
CA VAL A 98 -7.26 18.43 13.51
C VAL A 98 -7.85 17.02 13.56
N THR A 99 -9.15 16.90 13.32
CA THR A 99 -9.81 15.60 13.13
C THR A 99 -9.39 15.05 11.77
N THR A 100 -8.95 13.79 11.74
CA THR A 100 -8.46 13.15 10.52
C THR A 100 -8.86 11.68 10.49
N THR A 101 -8.84 11.09 9.29
CA THR A 101 -9.16 9.68 9.09
C THR A 101 -8.02 8.95 8.40
N VAL A 102 -7.76 7.73 8.86
CA VAL A 102 -6.97 6.73 8.14
C VAL A 102 -7.85 5.49 7.99
N TRP A 103 -8.35 5.27 6.78
CA TRP A 103 -9.39 4.27 6.52
C TRP A 103 -10.61 4.52 7.40
N SER A 104 -11.10 3.50 8.12
CA SER A 104 -12.21 3.61 9.06
C SER A 104 -11.87 4.31 10.38
N ASP A 105 -10.59 4.54 10.66
CA ASP A 105 -10.16 5.04 11.97
C ASP A 105 -10.17 6.57 11.97
N SER A 106 -11.00 7.17 12.84
CA SER A 106 -11.08 8.62 13.06
C SER A 106 -10.40 9.00 14.38
N PHE A 107 -9.54 10.00 14.35
CA PHE A 107 -8.74 10.43 15.51
C PHE A 107 -8.25 11.88 15.34
N SER A 108 -7.62 12.42 16.39
CA SER A 108 -7.02 13.75 16.36
C SER A 108 -5.52 13.70 16.06
N ALA A 109 -5.10 14.45 15.05
CA ALA A 109 -3.71 14.77 14.75
C ALA A 109 -3.45 16.27 14.98
N TYR A 110 -2.25 16.73 14.63
CA TYR A 110 -1.81 18.11 14.82
C TYR A 110 -1.46 18.76 13.48
N SER A 111 -1.84 20.02 13.30
CA SER A 111 -1.39 20.83 12.16
C SER A 111 0.11 21.14 12.26
N THR A 112 0.79 21.22 11.12
CA THR A 112 2.21 21.61 11.02
C THR A 112 2.33 23.11 10.71
N THR A 113 2.79 23.48 9.51
CA THR A 113 3.00 24.88 9.10
C THR A 113 2.27 25.20 7.80
N GLN A 114 1.97 26.48 7.57
CA GLN A 114 1.38 26.93 6.30
C GLN A 114 2.32 26.68 5.10
N GLU A 115 3.63 26.83 5.31
CA GLU A 115 4.65 26.56 4.29
C GLU A 115 4.62 25.10 3.84
N ALA A 116 4.53 24.16 4.79
CA ALA A 116 4.41 22.74 4.47
C ALA A 116 3.15 22.45 3.64
N ASN A 117 2.02 23.05 4.00
CA ASN A 117 0.77 22.94 3.27
C ASN A 117 0.91 23.43 1.82
N GLN A 118 1.55 24.59 1.63
CA GLN A 118 1.79 25.17 0.30
C GLN A 118 2.73 24.29 -0.54
N TRP A 119 3.79 23.78 0.06
CA TRP A 119 4.78 22.93 -0.61
C TRP A 119 4.16 21.63 -1.14
N PHE A 120 3.36 20.93 -0.32
CA PHE A 120 2.62 19.76 -0.78
C PHE A 120 1.55 20.11 -1.81
N SER A 121 0.87 21.25 -1.64
CA SER A 121 -0.16 21.70 -2.60
C SER A 121 0.45 21.98 -3.98
N ALA A 122 1.68 22.51 -4.05
CA ALA A 122 2.39 22.75 -5.30
C ALA A 122 2.73 21.45 -6.06
N ILE A 123 3.02 20.36 -5.34
CA ILE A 123 3.30 19.04 -5.94
C ILE A 123 2.02 18.36 -6.41
N LEU A 124 0.95 18.48 -5.62
CA LEU A 124 -0.26 17.70 -5.80
C LEU A 124 -1.29 18.39 -6.70
N GLY A 125 -1.21 19.71 -6.86
CA GLY A 125 -2.15 20.49 -7.67
C GLY A 125 -3.50 20.72 -6.99
N LEU A 126 -3.60 20.50 -5.68
CA LEU A 126 -4.79 20.77 -4.87
C LEU A 126 -4.40 21.34 -3.50
N GLN A 127 -5.35 21.98 -2.82
CA GLN A 127 -5.12 22.46 -1.45
C GLN A 127 -5.01 21.28 -0.49
N THR A 128 -3.90 21.26 0.26
CA THR A 128 -3.60 20.20 1.21
C THR A 128 -3.15 20.76 2.55
N GLN A 129 -3.15 19.90 3.56
CA GLN A 129 -2.50 20.14 4.84
C GLN A 129 -1.59 18.97 5.22
N LEU A 130 -0.42 19.29 5.77
CA LEU A 130 0.47 18.29 6.37
C LEU A 130 0.13 18.15 7.85
N LEU A 131 -0.26 16.94 8.24
CA LEU A 131 -0.61 16.58 9.61
C LEU A 131 0.54 15.82 10.27
N TYR A 132 0.74 16.07 11.55
CA TYR A 132 1.68 15.41 12.44
C TYR A 132 0.91 14.58 13.48
N SER A 133 1.33 13.34 13.73
CA SER A 133 0.65 12.47 14.70
C SER A 133 0.91 12.87 16.16
N GLY A 134 1.89 13.75 16.40
CA GLY A 134 2.47 13.97 17.72
C GLY A 134 3.62 13.01 18.00
N GLU A 135 4.33 13.26 19.10
CA GLU A 135 5.36 12.32 19.60
C GLU A 135 4.77 10.95 19.87
N GLN A 136 3.57 10.92 20.44
CA GLN A 136 2.73 9.73 20.60
C GLN A 136 1.46 9.91 19.77
N SER A 137 1.17 8.95 18.90
CA SER A 137 -0.04 8.98 18.08
C SER A 137 -1.29 8.86 18.95
N ASN A 138 -2.29 9.70 18.74
CA ASN A 138 -3.61 9.55 19.39
C ASN A 138 -4.46 8.42 18.79
N ARG A 139 -4.00 7.76 17.73
CA ARG A 139 -4.73 6.67 17.08
C ARG A 139 -4.38 5.34 17.72
N VAL A 140 -5.33 4.77 18.47
CA VAL A 140 -5.23 3.42 19.04
C VAL A 140 -6.12 2.48 18.22
N ARG A 141 -5.57 1.34 17.79
CA ARG A 141 -6.37 0.30 17.12
C ARG A 141 -6.75 -0.78 18.11
N GLU A 142 -8.03 -0.88 18.45
CA GLU A 142 -8.55 -1.84 19.43
C GLU A 142 -8.18 -3.29 19.12
N LYS A 143 -8.18 -3.68 17.84
CA LYS A 143 -7.84 -5.06 17.44
C LYS A 143 -6.44 -5.51 17.85
N ILE A 144 -5.51 -4.56 18.06
CA ILE A 144 -4.13 -4.84 18.47
C ILE A 144 -3.72 -4.10 19.75
N GLN A 145 -4.65 -3.37 20.38
CA GLN A 145 -4.48 -2.63 21.64
C GLN A 145 -3.19 -1.78 21.67
N THR A 146 -2.84 -1.17 20.54
CA THR A 146 -1.57 -0.45 20.35
C THR A 146 -1.78 0.82 19.54
N ASN A 147 -1.03 1.87 19.86
CA ASN A 147 -0.98 3.10 19.08
C ASN A 147 -0.38 2.82 17.71
N VAL A 148 -1.00 3.34 16.66
CA VAL A 148 -0.49 3.25 15.29
C VAL A 148 -0.37 4.68 14.78
N SER A 149 0.72 4.99 14.10
CA SER A 149 0.89 6.28 13.43
C SER A 149 -0.07 6.39 12.21
N PHE A 150 0.31 7.14 11.17
CA PHE A 150 -0.44 7.17 9.92
C PHE A 150 -0.19 5.93 9.02
N ALA A 151 0.46 4.88 9.53
CA ALA A 151 0.52 3.57 8.88
C ALA A 151 -0.88 3.01 8.59
N ASP A 152 -1.04 2.07 7.66
CA ASP A 152 -2.38 1.61 7.25
C ASP A 152 -3.13 0.88 8.36
N GLY A 153 -2.65 -0.29 8.74
CA GLY A 153 -3.28 -1.10 9.79
C GLY A 153 -2.32 -1.52 10.90
N TYR A 154 -1.03 -1.62 10.61
CA TYR A 154 -0.03 -2.16 11.54
C TYR A 154 1.23 -1.29 11.52
N PRO A 155 1.94 -1.20 12.66
CA PRO A 155 3.15 -0.39 12.78
C PRO A 155 4.26 -0.79 11.81
N LEU A 156 4.43 -2.09 11.55
CA LEU A 156 5.60 -2.62 10.87
C LEU A 156 5.24 -3.70 9.87
N LEU A 157 6.08 -3.83 8.83
CA LEU A 157 6.02 -4.86 7.81
C LEU A 157 7.40 -5.51 7.63
N VAL A 158 7.43 -6.84 7.62
CA VAL A 158 8.63 -7.64 7.32
C VAL A 158 8.45 -8.41 6.03
N ILE A 159 9.50 -8.45 5.21
CA ILE A 159 9.58 -9.24 3.98
C ILE A 159 10.99 -9.80 3.86
N SER A 160 11.14 -11.07 3.45
CA SER A 160 12.46 -11.61 3.16
C SER A 160 12.94 -11.30 1.74
N GLU A 161 14.25 -11.16 1.56
CA GLU A 161 14.87 -11.02 0.24
C GLU A 161 14.59 -12.23 -0.65
N ALA A 162 14.54 -13.42 -0.05
CA ALA A 162 14.20 -14.66 -0.75
C ALA A 162 12.77 -14.64 -1.31
N SER A 163 11.79 -14.08 -0.58
CA SER A 163 10.43 -13.85 -1.08
C SER A 163 10.40 -12.91 -2.28
N LEU A 164 11.20 -11.82 -2.26
CA LEU A 164 11.32 -10.90 -3.39
C LEU A 164 12.01 -11.57 -4.59
N ALA A 165 13.06 -12.35 -4.35
CA ALA A 165 13.75 -13.10 -5.40
C ALA A 165 12.80 -14.10 -6.07
N GLU A 166 11.96 -14.79 -5.31
CA GLU A 166 10.98 -15.73 -5.85
C GLU A 166 9.88 -15.03 -6.67
N LEU A 167 9.42 -13.84 -6.26
CA LEU A 167 8.56 -12.99 -7.10
C LEU A 167 9.27 -12.64 -8.42
N ASN A 168 10.53 -12.20 -8.35
CA ASN A 168 11.29 -11.76 -9.52
C ASN A 168 11.58 -12.89 -10.52
N LYS A 169 11.63 -14.15 -10.08
CA LYS A 169 11.72 -15.30 -11.00
C LYS A 169 10.45 -15.50 -11.81
N ARG A 170 9.29 -15.10 -11.27
CA ARG A 170 7.97 -15.31 -11.87
C ARG A 170 7.46 -14.10 -12.64
N SER A 171 7.93 -12.90 -12.29
CA SER A 171 7.49 -11.64 -12.90
C SER A 171 8.23 -11.34 -14.20
N THR A 172 7.52 -10.69 -15.14
CA THR A 172 8.09 -10.25 -16.43
C THR A 172 8.96 -8.99 -16.31
N GLY A 173 9.14 -8.44 -15.10
CA GLY A 173 9.98 -7.28 -14.82
C GLY A 173 10.66 -7.38 -13.47
N HIS A 174 11.72 -6.59 -13.28
CA HIS A 174 12.47 -6.56 -12.02
C HIS A 174 11.75 -5.70 -10.99
N GLN A 175 11.27 -6.34 -9.94
CA GLN A 175 10.64 -5.73 -8.78
C GLN A 175 11.68 -5.44 -7.70
N THR A 176 11.50 -4.33 -6.99
CA THR A 176 12.40 -3.90 -5.90
C THR A 176 11.65 -3.87 -4.57
N MET A 177 12.37 -4.04 -3.46
CA MET A 177 11.77 -4.02 -2.13
C MET A 177 11.06 -2.68 -1.81
N ALA A 178 11.53 -1.59 -2.42
CA ALA A 178 10.96 -0.25 -2.26
C ALA A 178 9.48 -0.16 -2.67
N GLN A 179 9.00 -1.00 -3.61
CA GLN A 179 7.60 -1.04 -4.03
C GLN A 179 6.66 -1.53 -2.91
N PHE A 180 7.16 -2.35 -1.99
CA PHE A 180 6.36 -2.98 -0.94
C PHE A 180 6.33 -2.20 0.37
N ARG A 181 7.13 -1.12 0.44
CA ARG A 181 7.21 -0.20 1.60
C ARG A 181 7.52 -0.93 2.92
N THR A 182 8.35 -1.96 2.82
CA THR A 182 8.79 -2.84 3.90
C THR A 182 9.65 -2.10 4.90
N ASN A 183 9.36 -2.25 6.20
CA ASN A 183 10.20 -1.67 7.25
C ASN A 183 11.41 -2.54 7.55
N LEU A 184 11.20 -3.85 7.71
CA LEU A 184 12.25 -4.80 8.08
C LEU A 184 12.48 -5.78 6.92
N VAL A 185 13.69 -5.81 6.38
CA VAL A 185 14.06 -6.77 5.33
C VAL A 185 14.98 -7.82 5.94
N VAL A 186 14.70 -9.09 5.66
CA VAL A 186 15.46 -10.22 6.20
C VAL A 186 16.17 -10.96 5.08
N SER A 187 17.44 -11.30 5.30
CA SER A 187 18.25 -12.14 4.42
C SER A 187 18.57 -13.50 5.06
N GLY A 188 19.17 -14.41 4.29
CA GLY A 188 19.60 -15.72 4.80
C GLY A 188 18.43 -16.67 5.10
N THR A 189 17.33 -16.55 4.36
CA THR A 189 16.12 -17.35 4.57
C THR A 189 15.64 -18.03 3.30
N GLU A 190 14.74 -19.01 3.46
CA GLU A 190 13.92 -19.52 2.36
C GLU A 190 12.85 -18.51 1.94
N ALA A 191 12.36 -18.62 0.70
CA ALA A 191 11.28 -17.78 0.20
C ALA A 191 10.00 -18.03 1.01
N PHE A 192 9.32 -16.94 1.37
CA PHE A 192 8.08 -16.91 2.13
C PHE A 192 8.18 -17.59 3.50
N ILE A 193 9.38 -17.71 4.08
CA ILE A 193 9.51 -18.27 5.43
C ILE A 193 8.79 -17.41 6.46
N GLU A 194 8.70 -16.10 6.23
CA GLU A 194 8.07 -15.15 7.14
C GLU A 194 6.60 -15.48 7.40
N ASP A 195 5.92 -16.15 6.46
CA ASP A 195 4.53 -16.59 6.62
C ASP A 195 4.36 -17.60 7.77
N SER A 196 5.42 -18.30 8.15
CA SER A 196 5.41 -19.28 9.25
C SER A 196 5.77 -18.67 10.60
N TRP A 197 6.19 -17.41 10.65
CA TRP A 197 6.56 -16.79 11.92
C TRP A 197 5.32 -16.36 12.70
N LYS A 198 5.35 -16.62 14.00
CA LYS A 198 4.34 -16.13 14.96
C LYS A 198 4.95 -15.16 15.94
N ARG A 199 6.14 -15.45 16.45
CA ARG A 199 6.96 -14.52 17.25
C ARG A 199 8.41 -14.61 16.84
N ILE A 200 9.05 -13.45 16.71
CA ILE A 200 10.49 -13.34 16.42
C ILE A 200 11.14 -12.35 17.38
N ARG A 201 12.46 -12.44 17.54
CA ARG A 201 13.29 -11.42 18.19
C ARG A 201 14.36 -10.94 17.22
N ILE A 202 14.61 -9.64 17.25
CA ILE A 202 15.69 -8.98 16.50
C ILE A 202 16.38 -8.04 17.47
N GLY A 203 17.66 -8.28 17.74
CA GLY A 203 18.36 -7.61 18.83
C GLY A 203 17.65 -7.84 20.17
N GLU A 204 17.30 -6.76 20.85
CA GLU A 204 16.58 -6.81 22.14
C GLU A 204 15.04 -6.77 21.99
N VAL A 205 14.52 -6.66 20.77
CA VAL A 205 13.09 -6.40 20.53
C VAL A 205 12.37 -7.66 20.06
N GLU A 206 11.29 -8.01 20.76
CA GLU A 206 10.37 -9.07 20.34
C GLU A 206 9.23 -8.50 19.51
N PHE A 207 8.89 -9.22 18.44
CA PHE A 207 7.79 -8.90 17.54
C PHE A 207 6.79 -10.05 17.50
N GLU A 208 5.52 -9.69 17.46
CA GLU A 208 4.42 -10.61 17.17
C GLU A 208 3.95 -10.40 15.74
N ILE A 209 3.85 -11.50 14.99
CA ILE A 209 3.40 -11.50 13.60
C ILE A 209 1.89 -11.66 13.60
N VAL A 210 1.19 -10.60 13.20
CA VAL A 210 -0.27 -10.52 13.40
C VAL A 210 -1.05 -11.02 12.20
N LYS A 211 -0.68 -10.60 10.98
CA LYS A 211 -1.45 -10.95 9.77
C LYS A 211 -0.62 -10.83 8.48
N PRO A 212 -0.83 -11.72 7.48
CA PRO A 212 -0.37 -11.49 6.12
C PRO A 212 -0.80 -10.12 5.61
N CYS A 213 0.10 -9.45 4.90
CA CYS A 213 -0.16 -8.09 4.48
C CYS A 213 -0.61 -8.06 3.01
N GLN A 214 -1.87 -7.68 2.83
CA GLN A 214 -2.54 -7.56 1.55
C GLN A 214 -1.88 -6.46 0.71
N ARG A 215 -1.61 -6.74 -0.56
CA ARG A 215 -0.98 -5.79 -1.48
C ARG A 215 -2.05 -5.02 -2.27
N CYS A 216 -1.81 -3.72 -2.45
CA CYS A 216 -2.69 -2.81 -3.18
C CYS A 216 -1.97 -2.21 -4.40
N ILE A 217 -2.68 -1.37 -5.16
CA ILE A 217 -2.18 -0.72 -6.40
C ILE A 217 -0.84 -0.04 -6.22
N LEU A 218 -0.57 0.49 -5.02
CA LEU A 218 0.64 1.27 -4.77
C LEU A 218 1.92 0.48 -5.07
N THR A 219 1.88 -0.85 -4.93
CA THR A 219 3.01 -1.72 -5.29
C THR A 219 3.35 -1.70 -6.77
N THR A 220 2.41 -1.30 -7.62
CA THR A 220 2.60 -1.15 -9.07
C THR A 220 3.13 0.22 -9.47
N VAL A 221 3.22 1.19 -8.54
CA VAL A 221 3.83 2.49 -8.79
C VAL A 221 5.35 2.34 -8.77
N ASN A 222 6.02 2.75 -9.85
CA ASN A 222 7.46 2.81 -9.90
C ASN A 222 7.97 3.93 -8.94
N PRO A 223 8.78 3.62 -7.92
CA PRO A 223 9.23 4.61 -6.94
C PRO A 223 10.07 5.75 -7.51
N ASN A 224 10.68 5.57 -8.70
CA ASN A 224 11.52 6.58 -9.33
C ASN A 224 10.74 7.48 -10.30
N THR A 225 9.78 6.90 -11.05
CA THR A 225 9.05 7.62 -12.09
C THR A 225 7.67 8.08 -11.67
N ALA A 226 7.13 7.58 -10.55
CA ALA A 226 5.74 7.79 -10.11
C ALA A 226 4.68 7.32 -11.11
N GLN A 227 5.04 6.41 -12.04
CA GLN A 227 4.11 5.85 -13.00
C GLN A 227 3.64 4.46 -12.55
N TYR A 228 2.36 4.19 -12.74
CA TYR A 228 1.81 2.86 -12.62
C TYR A 228 2.42 1.94 -13.69
N HIS A 229 2.74 0.71 -13.30
CA HIS A 229 3.20 -0.29 -14.24
C HIS A 229 2.06 -0.63 -15.21
N PRO A 230 2.26 -0.56 -16.54
CA PRO A 230 1.18 -0.75 -17.51
C PRO A 230 0.51 -2.12 -17.39
N ASN A 231 1.30 -3.15 -17.08
CA ASN A 231 0.79 -4.52 -16.89
C ASN A 231 0.33 -4.84 -15.46
N LYS A 232 0.14 -3.83 -14.59
CA LYS A 232 -0.26 -3.99 -13.18
C LYS A 232 0.66 -4.91 -12.36
N GLU A 233 1.94 -4.99 -12.74
CA GLU A 233 2.95 -5.73 -11.98
C GLU A 233 3.34 -4.96 -10.71
N PRO A 234 3.60 -5.64 -9.58
CA PRO A 234 3.71 -7.09 -9.39
C PRO A 234 2.38 -7.79 -9.05
N LEU A 235 1.27 -7.06 -8.94
CA LEU A 235 -0.02 -7.64 -8.53
C LEU A 235 -0.50 -8.71 -9.51
N LYS A 236 -0.27 -8.51 -10.81
CA LYS A 236 -0.55 -9.51 -11.83
C LYS A 236 0.14 -10.84 -11.52
N THR A 237 1.47 -10.83 -11.33
CA THR A 237 2.22 -12.04 -10.96
C THR A 237 1.73 -12.63 -9.63
N PHE A 238 1.51 -11.82 -8.59
CA PHE A 238 1.02 -12.34 -7.32
C PHE A 238 -0.35 -13.03 -7.43
N SER A 239 -1.23 -12.56 -8.32
CA SER A 239 -2.55 -13.17 -8.48
C SER A 239 -2.50 -14.65 -8.88
N THR A 240 -1.38 -15.11 -9.44
CA THR A 240 -1.24 -16.51 -9.87
C THR A 240 -0.75 -17.46 -8.78
N PHE A 241 -0.22 -16.97 -7.65
CA PHE A 241 0.39 -17.85 -6.64
C PHE A 241 0.38 -17.33 -5.20
N ARG A 242 -0.20 -16.14 -4.97
CA ARG A 242 -0.29 -15.46 -3.68
C ARG A 242 -1.66 -14.86 -3.43
N ALA A 243 -2.69 -15.30 -4.17
CA ALA A 243 -4.07 -14.87 -3.99
C ALA A 243 -4.85 -15.85 -3.10
N ASP A 244 -5.72 -15.30 -2.23
CA ASP A 244 -6.76 -16.09 -1.57
C ASP A 244 -7.96 -16.36 -2.51
N ASP A 245 -8.94 -17.13 -2.04
CA ASP A 245 -10.16 -17.46 -2.79
C ASP A 245 -11.00 -16.22 -3.19
N SER A 246 -10.78 -15.08 -2.52
CA SER A 246 -11.42 -13.80 -2.83
C SER A 246 -10.63 -12.96 -3.84
N GLY A 247 -9.46 -13.44 -4.29
CA GLY A 247 -8.56 -12.73 -5.20
C GLY A 247 -7.67 -11.69 -4.52
N ASN A 248 -7.64 -11.61 -3.19
CA ASN A 248 -6.73 -10.71 -2.50
C ASN A 248 -5.32 -11.29 -2.52
N VAL A 249 -4.36 -10.47 -2.93
CA VAL A 249 -2.95 -10.88 -3.02
C VAL A 249 -2.17 -10.49 -1.76
N TYR A 250 -1.27 -11.38 -1.31
CA TYR A 250 -0.51 -11.21 -0.05
C TYR A 250 1.00 -11.39 -0.24
N PHE A 251 1.75 -10.48 0.37
CA PHE A 251 3.21 -10.53 0.35
C PHE A 251 3.75 -9.83 1.60
N GLY A 252 4.59 -10.49 2.39
CA GLY A 252 5.06 -9.95 3.67
C GLY A 252 4.07 -10.06 4.82
N GLN A 253 4.57 -9.87 6.03
CA GLN A 253 3.83 -10.03 7.28
C GLN A 253 3.79 -8.74 8.10
N ASN A 254 2.62 -8.39 8.62
CA ASN A 254 2.46 -7.27 9.53
C ASN A 254 2.86 -7.68 10.95
N LEU A 255 3.57 -6.80 11.65
CA LEU A 255 4.05 -7.01 13.01
C LEU A 255 3.74 -5.84 13.95
N ILE A 256 3.69 -6.20 15.23
CA ILE A 256 3.70 -5.27 16.37
C ILE A 256 4.90 -5.58 17.26
N ALA A 257 5.51 -4.56 17.84
CA ALA A 257 6.57 -4.73 18.84
C ALA A 257 5.95 -5.02 20.21
N LYS A 258 6.51 -5.98 20.96
CA LYS A 258 6.07 -6.33 22.32
C LYS A 258 6.81 -5.54 23.39
N ASN A 259 7.99 -5.03 23.07
CA ASN A 259 8.80 -4.14 23.88
C ASN A 259 9.49 -3.10 22.98
N GLU A 260 10.13 -2.13 23.61
CA GLU A 260 10.90 -1.08 22.93
C GLU A 260 12.40 -1.40 23.03
N GLY A 261 13.18 -0.88 22.09
CA GLY A 261 14.61 -1.18 22.00
C GLY A 261 15.21 -0.66 20.70
N THR A 262 16.49 -0.92 20.50
CA THR A 262 17.20 -0.57 19.26
C THR A 262 17.49 -1.84 18.48
N ILE A 263 17.25 -1.79 17.17
CA ILE A 263 17.64 -2.85 16.23
C ILE A 263 18.63 -2.30 15.22
N ASN A 264 19.52 -3.17 14.74
CA ASN A 264 20.59 -2.84 13.81
C ASN A 264 20.53 -3.76 12.60
N VAL A 265 20.91 -3.24 11.44
CA VAL A 265 21.24 -4.06 10.29
C VAL A 265 22.36 -5.04 10.69
N GLY A 266 22.18 -6.31 10.36
CA GLY A 266 23.03 -7.43 10.76
C GLY A 266 22.54 -8.19 12.00
N ASP A 267 21.57 -7.67 12.76
CA ASP A 267 20.99 -8.40 13.89
C ASP A 267 20.38 -9.72 13.42
N VAL A 268 20.62 -10.78 14.18
CA VAL A 268 20.08 -12.12 13.91
C VAL A 268 18.57 -12.12 14.11
N ILE A 269 17.85 -12.82 13.23
CA ILE A 269 16.43 -13.11 13.40
C ILE A 269 16.30 -14.40 14.20
N GLU A 270 15.89 -14.29 15.46
CA GLU A 270 15.57 -15.44 16.31
C GLU A 270 14.08 -15.76 16.20
N VAL A 271 13.73 -16.92 15.65
CA VAL A 271 12.33 -17.37 15.60
C VAL A 271 11.96 -17.99 16.94
N LEU A 272 11.07 -17.33 17.70
CA LEU A 272 10.64 -17.74 19.03
C LEU A 272 9.44 -18.68 18.99
N GLU A 273 8.55 -18.47 18.00
CA GLU A 273 7.33 -19.25 17.83
C GLU A 273 6.93 -19.25 16.36
N THR A 274 6.46 -20.39 15.86
CA THR A 274 5.97 -20.56 14.49
C THR A 274 4.46 -20.80 14.45
N LYS A 275 3.89 -20.67 13.25
CA LYS A 275 2.52 -21.01 12.89
C LYS A 275 2.50 -21.72 11.54
N GLU A 276 1.38 -22.35 11.22
CA GLU A 276 1.12 -22.86 9.87
C GLU A 276 1.10 -21.70 8.87
N LYS A 277 1.67 -21.95 7.68
CA LYS A 277 1.66 -20.97 6.59
C LYS A 277 0.26 -20.90 5.98
N GLU A 278 -0.11 -19.71 5.52
CA GLU A 278 -1.28 -19.58 4.64
C GLU A 278 -1.03 -20.36 3.34
N PHE A 279 -2.05 -21.07 2.90
CA PHE A 279 -2.00 -21.80 1.64
C PHE A 279 -2.54 -20.93 0.51
N TYR A 280 -1.76 -20.83 -0.58
CA TYR A 280 -2.16 -20.14 -1.81
C TYR A 280 -2.04 -21.11 -2.97
N VAL A 281 -3.09 -21.20 -3.79
CA VAL A 281 -3.07 -22.05 -4.99
C VAL A 281 -2.10 -21.44 -6.01
N ASP A 282 -1.16 -22.25 -6.50
CA ASP A 282 -0.25 -21.86 -7.58
C ASP A 282 -0.85 -22.24 -8.94
N SER A 283 -1.53 -21.28 -9.57
CA SER A 283 -2.11 -21.41 -10.90
C SER A 283 -1.14 -21.07 -12.03
N SER A 284 0.11 -20.66 -11.72
CA SER A 284 1.11 -20.32 -12.74
C SER A 284 1.44 -21.49 -13.69
N LYS A 285 1.24 -22.73 -13.22
CA LYS A 285 1.52 -23.97 -13.98
C LYS A 285 0.34 -24.51 -14.78
N ASN A 286 -0.87 -23.94 -14.65
CA ASN A 286 -2.06 -24.38 -15.38
C ASN A 286 -2.26 -23.64 -16.73
N THR A 287 -1.19 -23.10 -17.30
CA THR A 287 -1.20 -22.43 -18.61
C THR A 287 -0.65 -23.31 -19.75
N ASP A 288 -0.98 -24.61 -19.73
CA ASP A 288 -1.01 -25.41 -20.95
C ASP A 288 -2.46 -25.48 -21.42
N THR A 289 -2.73 -24.93 -22.60
CA THR A 289 -4.03 -24.84 -23.33
C THR A 289 -4.94 -23.63 -23.04
N SER A 290 -4.45 -22.42 -23.33
CA SER A 290 -5.31 -21.42 -23.97
C SER A 290 -4.51 -20.61 -24.99
N GLU A 291 -5.02 -20.63 -26.22
CA GLU A 291 -4.42 -20.02 -27.39
C GLU A 291 -4.11 -18.53 -27.16
N THR A 292 -2.88 -18.15 -27.48
CA THR A 292 -2.44 -16.76 -27.62
C THR A 292 -3.27 -16.07 -28.70
N THR A 293 -4.18 -15.18 -28.30
CA THR A 293 -4.73 -14.16 -29.20
C THR A 293 -3.89 -12.88 -29.06
N ASP A 294 -3.28 -12.49 -30.17
CA ASP A 294 -2.49 -11.28 -30.32
C ASP A 294 -3.27 -10.04 -29.83
N HIS A 295 -2.74 -9.37 -28.80
CA HIS A 295 -3.17 -8.03 -28.42
C HIS A 295 -2.71 -7.03 -29.49
N LYS A 296 -3.59 -6.75 -30.46
CA LYS A 296 -3.49 -5.53 -31.26
C LYS A 296 -3.77 -4.33 -30.37
N THR A 297 -2.73 -3.52 -30.14
CA THR A 297 -2.84 -2.18 -29.57
C THR A 297 -3.57 -1.30 -30.59
N THR A 298 -4.80 -0.90 -30.28
CA THR A 298 -5.51 0.12 -31.05
C THR A 298 -5.19 1.50 -30.47
N PRO A 299 -4.90 2.54 -31.27
CA PRO A 299 -4.60 3.87 -30.74
C PRO A 299 -5.83 4.49 -30.07
N GLN A 300 -5.66 5.02 -28.85
CA GLN A 300 -6.67 5.82 -28.16
C GLN A 300 -6.96 7.10 -28.97
N ARG A 301 -8.18 7.17 -29.50
CA ARG A 301 -8.83 8.42 -29.90
C ARG A 301 -9.43 9.02 -28.64
N ALA A 302 -9.21 10.31 -28.37
CA ALA A 302 -9.78 10.99 -27.20
C ALA A 302 -11.31 10.81 -27.19
N ALA A 303 -11.83 10.09 -26.20
CA ALA A 303 -13.26 9.90 -26.02
C ALA A 303 -13.90 11.22 -25.59
N VAL A 304 -15.01 11.58 -26.24
CA VAL A 304 -15.81 12.74 -25.85
C VAL A 304 -16.51 12.40 -24.55
N SER A 305 -16.30 13.21 -23.51
CA SER A 305 -16.96 13.04 -22.22
C SER A 305 -18.42 13.47 -22.33
N GLU A 306 -19.34 12.56 -22.03
CA GLU A 306 -20.77 12.85 -21.93
C GLU A 306 -21.17 12.85 -20.45
N GLU A 307 -22.05 13.79 -20.08
CA GLU A 307 -22.59 13.90 -18.73
C GLU A 307 -23.75 12.90 -18.55
N ILE A 308 -23.73 12.15 -17.46
CA ILE A 308 -24.70 11.09 -17.15
C ILE A 308 -25.15 11.18 -15.68
N THR A 309 -26.25 10.52 -15.35
CA THR A 309 -26.73 10.36 -13.96
C THR A 309 -26.28 9.01 -13.40
N ILE A 310 -25.64 9.03 -12.23
CA ILE A 310 -25.25 7.82 -11.51
C ILE A 310 -26.05 7.77 -10.20
N SER A 311 -26.72 6.65 -9.96
CA SER A 311 -27.33 6.30 -8.67
C SER A 311 -26.45 5.29 -7.94
N LEU A 312 -25.99 5.62 -6.73
CA LEU A 312 -25.31 4.67 -5.84
C LEU A 312 -26.08 4.56 -4.52
N ASN A 313 -26.66 3.38 -4.26
CA ASN A 313 -27.55 3.14 -3.12
C ASN A 313 -28.68 4.19 -3.02
N GLY A 314 -29.24 4.60 -4.16
CA GLY A 314 -30.27 5.64 -4.27
C GLY A 314 -29.77 7.08 -4.16
N ASN A 315 -28.46 7.31 -3.98
CA ASN A 315 -27.88 8.66 -4.02
C ASN A 315 -27.52 9.03 -5.45
N LEU A 316 -28.20 10.05 -5.99
CA LEU A 316 -27.98 10.54 -7.34
C LEU A 316 -26.87 11.59 -7.39
N PHE A 317 -25.95 11.43 -8.33
CA PHE A 317 -24.93 12.43 -8.64
C PHE A 317 -24.61 12.45 -10.13
N THR A 318 -24.08 13.59 -10.59
CA THR A 318 -23.66 13.78 -11.98
C THR A 318 -22.30 13.10 -12.21
N GLY A 319 -22.23 12.24 -13.22
CA GLY A 319 -21.04 11.50 -13.64
C GLY A 319 -20.66 11.75 -15.10
N ASN A 320 -19.70 10.97 -15.59
CA ASN A 320 -19.22 11.01 -16.96
C ASN A 320 -18.87 9.63 -17.54
N THR A 321 -18.70 9.56 -18.85
CA THR A 321 -18.42 8.33 -19.61
C THR A 321 -16.93 7.99 -19.81
N VAL A 322 -16.04 8.63 -19.03
CA VAL A 322 -14.59 8.53 -19.19
C VAL A 322 -13.90 7.99 -17.93
N GLU A 323 -14.32 8.42 -16.74
CA GLU A 323 -13.70 8.05 -15.47
C GLU A 323 -14.29 6.76 -14.87
N PRO A 324 -13.51 5.99 -14.10
CA PRO A 324 -14.05 4.84 -13.37
C PRO A 324 -15.09 5.24 -12.32
N LEU A 325 -16.14 4.43 -12.17
CA LEU A 325 -17.25 4.63 -11.23
C LEU A 325 -16.77 4.94 -9.80
N LEU A 326 -15.75 4.23 -9.31
CA LEU A 326 -15.21 4.46 -7.97
C LEU A 326 -14.69 5.90 -7.80
N GLN A 327 -13.99 6.44 -8.79
CA GLN A 327 -13.44 7.79 -8.72
C GLN A 327 -14.57 8.83 -8.71
N GLN A 328 -15.61 8.61 -9.52
CA GLN A 328 -16.77 9.50 -9.59
C GLN A 328 -17.59 9.47 -8.29
N ALA A 329 -17.80 8.28 -7.70
CA ALA A 329 -18.45 8.14 -6.40
C ALA A 329 -17.69 8.88 -5.28
N GLU A 330 -16.36 8.76 -5.26
CA GLU A 330 -15.52 9.45 -4.27
C GLU A 330 -15.55 10.97 -4.43
N ALA A 331 -15.57 11.47 -5.66
CA ALA A 331 -15.73 12.89 -5.95
C ALA A 331 -17.08 13.43 -5.49
N ALA A 332 -18.14 12.61 -5.57
CA ALA A 332 -19.46 12.89 -5.01
C ALA A 332 -19.55 12.69 -3.48
N GLY A 333 -18.46 12.30 -2.82
CA GLY A 333 -18.40 12.08 -1.37
C GLY A 333 -19.01 10.76 -0.91
N LEU A 334 -19.32 9.84 -1.83
CA LEU A 334 -19.84 8.51 -1.56
C LEU A 334 -18.69 7.49 -1.45
N ASN A 335 -18.90 6.44 -0.67
CA ASN A 335 -17.87 5.44 -0.41
C ASN A 335 -18.29 4.09 -0.99
N ILE A 336 -17.43 3.51 -1.82
CA ILE A 336 -17.49 2.11 -2.22
C ILE A 336 -16.24 1.44 -1.63
N ASN A 337 -16.41 0.28 -1.00
CA ASN A 337 -15.27 -0.48 -0.49
C ASN A 337 -14.20 -0.65 -1.57
N ASN A 338 -12.93 -0.38 -1.27
CA ASN A 338 -11.89 -0.50 -2.29
C ASN A 338 -10.51 -0.76 -1.68
N SER A 339 -9.66 -1.45 -2.44
CA SER A 339 -8.29 -1.74 -2.06
C SER A 339 -7.33 -1.59 -3.23
N CYS A 340 -7.48 -2.43 -4.28
CA CYS A 340 -6.49 -2.50 -5.36
C CYS A 340 -6.66 -1.52 -6.50
N ARG A 341 -7.80 -0.84 -6.68
CA ARG A 341 -8.10 0.09 -7.79
C ARG A 341 -7.70 -0.33 -9.23
N ALA A 342 -7.46 -1.61 -9.47
CA ALA A 342 -6.99 -2.15 -10.75
C ALA A 342 -7.88 -3.28 -11.26
N GLY A 343 -9.00 -3.53 -10.57
CA GLY A 343 -9.86 -4.68 -10.78
C GLY A 343 -9.37 -5.97 -10.10
N LEU A 344 -8.15 -6.03 -9.57
CA LEU A 344 -7.50 -7.30 -9.21
C LEU A 344 -7.95 -7.97 -7.89
N CYS A 345 -8.49 -7.23 -6.92
CA CYS A 345 -8.78 -7.77 -5.58
C CYS A 345 -10.27 -7.94 -5.25
N GLY A 346 -11.17 -7.55 -6.16
CA GLY A 346 -12.62 -7.69 -5.93
C GLY A 346 -13.23 -6.80 -4.84
N ALA A 347 -12.43 -6.05 -4.06
CA ALA A 347 -12.94 -5.25 -2.94
C ALA A 347 -13.93 -4.15 -3.37
N CYS A 348 -13.82 -3.68 -4.63
CA CYS A 348 -14.69 -2.68 -5.26
C CYS A 348 -15.90 -3.27 -5.97
N ARG A 349 -16.24 -4.52 -5.65
CA ARG A 349 -17.38 -5.21 -6.26
C ARG A 349 -18.68 -4.58 -5.78
N VAL A 350 -19.54 -4.30 -6.74
CA VAL A 350 -20.88 -3.74 -6.57
C VAL A 350 -21.82 -4.40 -7.58
N THR A 351 -23.12 -4.31 -7.37
CA THR A 351 -24.15 -4.83 -8.28
C THR A 351 -24.64 -3.72 -9.19
N LEU A 352 -24.59 -3.92 -10.51
CA LEU A 352 -25.19 -3.04 -11.51
C LEU A 352 -26.65 -3.47 -11.72
N GLU A 353 -27.59 -2.67 -11.25
CA GLU A 353 -29.02 -2.95 -11.37
C GLU A 353 -29.60 -2.47 -12.70
N SER A 354 -29.08 -1.35 -13.23
CA SER A 354 -29.47 -0.84 -14.55
C SER A 354 -28.37 -0.02 -15.22
N GLY A 355 -28.46 0.07 -16.55
CA GLY A 355 -27.53 0.79 -17.41
C GLY A 355 -26.32 -0.06 -17.85
N ASP A 356 -25.35 0.59 -18.49
CA ASP A 356 -24.22 -0.07 -19.14
C ASP A 356 -22.89 0.48 -18.63
N VAL A 357 -21.91 -0.41 -18.44
CA VAL A 357 -20.53 -0.06 -18.11
C VAL A 357 -19.56 -0.77 -19.05
N GLU A 358 -18.45 -0.11 -19.36
CA GLU A 358 -17.29 -0.75 -19.98
C GLU A 358 -16.29 -1.15 -18.89
N GLN A 359 -15.82 -2.39 -18.94
CA GLN A 359 -14.86 -2.91 -17.98
C GLN A 359 -13.99 -3.97 -18.66
N GLU A 360 -12.67 -3.86 -18.49
CA GLU A 360 -11.73 -4.88 -18.94
C GLU A 360 -11.88 -6.19 -18.16
N ASP A 361 -11.38 -7.28 -18.73
CA ASP A 361 -11.33 -8.55 -18.04
C ASP A 361 -10.47 -8.49 -16.77
N SER A 362 -11.03 -9.03 -15.70
CA SER A 362 -10.40 -9.05 -14.40
C SER A 362 -10.45 -10.43 -13.75
N PRO A 363 -9.34 -10.92 -13.17
CA PRO A 363 -9.33 -12.14 -12.37
C PRO A 363 -10.31 -12.11 -11.18
N ALA A 364 -10.63 -10.93 -10.64
CA ALA A 364 -11.53 -10.81 -9.49
C ALA A 364 -13.03 -10.75 -9.87
N LEU A 365 -13.34 -10.86 -11.17
CA LEU A 365 -14.70 -10.89 -11.70
C LEU A 365 -14.84 -12.02 -12.75
N ASN A 366 -15.06 -13.23 -12.25
CA ASN A 366 -15.33 -14.41 -13.07
C ASN A 366 -16.72 -14.34 -13.75
N GLN A 367 -17.01 -15.27 -14.65
CA GLN A 367 -18.26 -15.28 -15.43
C GLN A 367 -19.51 -15.37 -14.54
N GLN A 368 -19.49 -16.19 -13.48
CA GLN A 368 -20.64 -16.34 -12.58
C GLN A 368 -21.01 -15.01 -11.89
N LEU A 369 -20.01 -14.22 -11.50
CA LEU A 369 -20.25 -12.92 -10.90
C LEU A 369 -20.80 -11.91 -11.91
N ARG A 370 -20.33 -11.97 -13.17
CA ARG A 370 -20.86 -11.12 -14.25
C ARG A 370 -22.31 -11.46 -14.56
N ASP A 371 -22.64 -12.75 -14.63
CA ASP A 371 -24.00 -13.23 -14.86
C ASP A 371 -24.96 -12.80 -13.73
N ALA A 372 -24.42 -12.58 -12.52
CA ALA A 372 -25.14 -12.03 -11.38
C ALA A 372 -25.20 -10.48 -11.38
N GLY A 373 -24.81 -9.81 -12.47
CA GLY A 373 -24.84 -8.35 -12.59
C GLY A 373 -23.73 -7.62 -11.82
N MET A 374 -22.72 -8.33 -11.32
CA MET A 374 -21.65 -7.71 -10.54
C MET A 374 -20.61 -7.05 -11.44
N ILE A 375 -20.15 -5.87 -11.02
CA ILE A 375 -19.09 -5.11 -11.68
C ILE A 375 -18.04 -4.70 -10.65
N LEU A 376 -16.88 -4.24 -11.11
CA LEU A 376 -15.80 -3.72 -10.27
C LEU A 376 -15.71 -2.21 -10.43
N ALA A 377 -16.35 -1.46 -9.52
CA ALA A 377 -16.46 0.01 -9.60
C ALA A 377 -15.13 0.71 -9.88
N CYS A 378 -14.02 0.14 -9.43
CA CYS A 378 -12.69 0.70 -9.61
C CYS A 378 -12.08 0.58 -11.02
N CYS A 379 -12.68 -0.20 -11.91
CA CYS A 379 -12.28 -0.32 -13.31
C CYS A 379 -13.47 -0.38 -14.29
N SER A 380 -14.69 -0.14 -13.82
CA SER A 380 -15.87 0.02 -14.66
C SER A 380 -16.09 1.50 -14.97
N VAL A 381 -16.16 1.84 -16.26
CA VAL A 381 -16.50 3.19 -16.75
C VAL A 381 -17.94 3.16 -17.26
N PRO A 382 -18.86 3.94 -16.67
CA PRO A 382 -20.25 4.00 -17.13
C PRO A 382 -20.36 4.48 -18.59
N LYS A 383 -21.35 3.99 -19.33
CA LYS A 383 -21.65 4.36 -20.72
C LYS A 383 -23.02 4.98 -20.90
N THR A 384 -23.91 4.76 -19.95
CA THR A 384 -25.26 5.33 -19.87
C THR A 384 -25.53 5.77 -18.44
N ASP A 385 -26.72 6.30 -18.17
CA ASP A 385 -27.19 6.46 -16.79
C ASP A 385 -27.24 5.08 -16.12
N ILE A 386 -26.72 4.96 -14.90
CA ILE A 386 -26.60 3.67 -14.20
C ILE A 386 -27.18 3.71 -12.79
N GLU A 387 -27.64 2.56 -12.33
CA GLU A 387 -28.01 2.30 -10.94
C GLU A 387 -27.16 1.18 -10.35
N VAL A 388 -26.53 1.46 -9.22
CA VAL A 388 -25.56 0.58 -8.57
C VAL A 388 -25.88 0.45 -7.08
N VAL A 389 -25.78 -0.77 -6.58
CA VAL A 389 -25.96 -1.12 -5.16
C VAL A 389 -24.71 -1.81 -4.65
N ASP A 390 -24.17 -1.36 -3.50
CA ASP A 390 -22.93 -1.87 -2.91
C ASP A 390 -23.11 -3.01 -1.88
#